data_AF-A0A8J2N7H4-F1
#
_entry.id   AF-A0A8J2N7H4-F1
#
_cell.length_a   1.000
_cell.length_b   1.000
_cell.length_c   1.000
_cell.angle_alpha   90.00
_cell.angle_beta   90.00
_cell.angle_gamma   90.00
#
_symmetry.space_group_name_H-M   'P 1'
#
loop_
_entity.id
_entity.type
_entity.pdbx_description
1 polymer ?
#
loop_
_entity_poly.entity_id
_entity_poly.type
_entity_poly.pdbx_seq_one_letter_code
_entity_poly.pdbx_strand_id
1 'polypeptide(L)'
;MSVLSDMASKIKTTRLVPPTEDELSSTKKENQDSEAAQTHQQQRPILEITSYDRFTPPSPKPDLEYDCRMTQNPSRQTRKTCTGLDSTLQDELMCRDSFSDILTRAEDDIRRLMEVKDVRASREGETAIVRVGCLCGSGHHRSVAFAEQLGKVQWSENDEWEVRVVHRDLTKGVEEMKRARSEKSEKTGDGNEGV
;
A
#
# COMPACT_ATOMS: atom_id res chain seq x y z
N MET A 1 55.36 20.01 7.51
CA MET A 1 56.29 19.60 6.43
C MET A 1 55.71 18.37 5.75
N SER A 2 55.54 18.46 4.44
CA SER A 2 55.00 17.44 3.54
C SER A 2 56.10 16.47 3.08
N VAL A 3 55.80 15.19 2.90
CA VAL A 3 56.33 14.26 1.86
C VAL A 3 55.52 12.94 1.96
N LEU A 4 54.59 12.65 1.05
CA LEU A 4 54.71 12.01 -0.28
C LEU A 4 54.89 10.47 -0.25
N SER A 5 53.89 9.80 -0.85
CA SER A 5 53.88 8.39 -1.32
C SER A 5 54.84 8.15 -2.49
N ASP A 6 55.27 6.89 -2.70
CA ASP A 6 55.33 6.18 -4.01
C ASP A 6 55.93 4.76 -3.81
N MET A 7 55.23 3.66 -4.15
CA MET A 7 55.12 2.98 -5.47
C MET A 7 56.44 2.37 -6.01
N ALA A 8 56.47 1.04 -6.17
CA ALA A 8 56.76 0.32 -7.43
C ALA A 8 57.40 -1.07 -7.24
N SER A 9 56.91 -1.98 -8.08
CA SER A 9 57.17 -3.41 -8.22
C SER A 9 58.47 -3.73 -9.00
N LYS A 10 59.02 -4.95 -8.84
CA LYS A 10 59.90 -5.55 -9.86
C LYS A 10 59.82 -7.09 -9.88
N ILE A 11 59.30 -7.55 -11.00
CA ILE A 11 59.05 -8.90 -11.51
C ILE A 11 60.37 -9.51 -11.99
N LYS A 12 60.59 -10.82 -11.76
CA LYS A 12 61.68 -11.59 -12.37
C LYS A 12 61.20 -12.36 -13.59
N THR A 13 61.84 -12.04 -14.70
CA THR A 13 61.78 -12.64 -16.03
C THR A 13 62.24 -14.10 -16.01
N THR A 14 61.54 -15.01 -16.68
CA THR A 14 62.13 -16.30 -17.09
C THR A 14 61.70 -16.69 -18.50
N ARG A 15 62.73 -16.73 -19.34
CA ARG A 15 62.99 -17.33 -20.66
C ARG A 15 61.91 -18.14 -21.41
N LEU A 16 61.86 -17.81 -22.71
CA LEU A 16 61.22 -18.47 -23.85
C LEU A 16 61.91 -19.79 -24.27
N VAL A 17 61.10 -20.81 -24.58
CA VAL A 17 61.35 -21.85 -25.61
C VAL A 17 59.97 -22.23 -26.21
N PRO A 18 59.79 -22.29 -27.55
CA PRO A 18 58.59 -22.83 -28.21
C PRO A 18 58.88 -24.18 -28.93
N PRO A 19 57.95 -24.76 -29.72
CA PRO A 19 56.77 -25.53 -29.32
C PRO A 19 56.86 -27.00 -29.80
N THR A 20 56.01 -27.89 -29.29
CA THR A 20 55.60 -29.10 -30.01
C THR A 20 54.12 -29.33 -29.76
N GLU A 21 53.38 -29.52 -30.86
CA GLU A 21 51.94 -29.72 -30.89
C GLU A 21 51.59 -31.11 -30.39
N ASP A 22 50.54 -31.20 -29.57
CA ASP A 22 49.51 -32.25 -29.66
C ASP A 22 48.42 -32.05 -28.57
N GLU A 23 47.18 -32.26 -29.01
CA GLU A 23 46.02 -32.73 -28.24
C GLU A 23 45.28 -31.79 -27.27
N LEU A 24 44.24 -31.17 -27.84
CA LEU A 24 42.82 -31.35 -27.48
C LEU A 24 42.33 -31.14 -26.02
N SER A 25 41.56 -30.05 -25.93
CA SER A 25 40.21 -29.97 -25.35
C SER A 25 40.06 -29.58 -23.87
N SER A 26 38.95 -28.85 -23.66
CA SER A 26 38.23 -28.67 -22.38
C SER A 26 38.58 -27.43 -21.56
N THR A 27 38.09 -26.30 -22.08
CA THR A 27 37.32 -25.27 -21.36
C THR A 27 37.25 -25.37 -19.82
N LYS A 28 37.75 -24.33 -19.13
CA LYS A 28 37.11 -23.85 -17.89
C LYS A 28 37.25 -22.34 -17.79
N LYS A 29 36.10 -21.69 -17.94
CA LYS A 29 35.88 -20.24 -17.90
C LYS A 29 36.35 -19.63 -16.58
N GLU A 30 36.91 -18.44 -16.73
CA GLU A 30 37.27 -17.48 -15.70
C GLU A 30 36.11 -17.24 -14.73
N ASN A 31 36.37 -17.37 -13.43
CA ASN A 31 35.58 -16.73 -12.39
C ASN A 31 36.07 -15.28 -12.28
N GLN A 32 35.34 -14.36 -12.89
CA GLN A 32 35.39 -12.95 -12.54
C GLN A 32 34.50 -12.74 -11.32
N ASP A 33 35.13 -12.61 -10.16
CA ASP A 33 34.52 -11.99 -8.99
C ASP A 33 34.10 -10.56 -9.37
N SER A 34 32.80 -10.41 -9.67
CA SER A 34 32.15 -9.11 -9.78
C SER A 34 31.29 -8.96 -8.53
N GLU A 35 31.91 -8.40 -7.50
CA GLU A 35 31.28 -7.92 -6.27
C GLU A 35 30.31 -6.79 -6.66
N ALA A 36 29.09 -7.18 -7.03
CA ALA A 36 28.01 -6.24 -7.26
C ALA A 36 27.62 -5.63 -5.92
N ALA A 37 28.08 -4.40 -5.68
CA ALA A 37 27.54 -3.54 -4.64
C ALA A 37 26.04 -3.35 -4.89
N GLN A 38 25.23 -4.22 -4.28
CA GLN A 38 23.79 -4.05 -4.20
C GLN A 38 23.55 -2.85 -3.28
N THR A 39 23.36 -1.70 -3.88
CA THR A 39 22.72 -0.56 -3.22
C THR A 39 21.33 -1.03 -2.79
N HIS A 40 21.19 -1.45 -1.54
CA HIS A 40 19.89 -1.64 -0.90
C HIS A 40 19.19 -0.28 -0.92
N GLN A 41 18.40 -0.03 -1.97
CA GLN A 41 17.43 1.06 -1.96
C GLN A 41 16.41 0.69 -0.89
N GLN A 42 16.57 1.26 0.31
CA GLN A 42 15.58 1.13 1.37
C GLN A 42 14.24 1.63 0.81
N GLN A 43 13.27 0.72 0.71
CA GLN A 43 11.94 1.09 0.23
C GLN A 43 11.27 1.99 1.27
N ARG A 44 10.60 3.04 0.79
CA ARG A 44 9.86 3.96 1.66
C ARG A 44 8.79 3.22 2.46
N PRO A 45 8.56 3.58 3.75
CA PRO A 45 7.46 3.04 4.52
C PRO A 45 6.11 3.37 3.86
N ILE A 46 5.11 2.50 4.06
CA ILE A 46 3.84 2.55 3.35
C ILE A 46 2.67 2.71 4.33
N LEU A 47 1.82 3.70 4.09
CA LEU A 47 0.51 3.82 4.69
C LEU A 47 -0.55 3.38 3.68
N GLU A 48 -1.16 2.23 3.91
CA GLU A 48 -2.21 1.66 3.06
C GLU A 48 -3.58 1.87 3.70
N ILE A 49 -4.44 2.65 3.05
CA ILE A 49 -5.79 2.99 3.50
C ILE A 49 -6.77 2.28 2.57
N THR A 50 -7.49 1.29 3.09
CA THR A 50 -8.43 0.48 2.31
C THR A 50 -9.85 0.70 2.79
N SER A 51 -10.72 1.20 1.90
CA SER A 51 -12.16 1.26 2.14
C SER A 51 -12.86 0.00 1.65
N TYR A 52 -13.82 -0.49 2.43
CA TYR A 52 -14.46 -1.77 2.18
C TYR A 52 -15.82 -1.94 2.90
N ASP A 53 -16.59 -2.96 2.51
CA ASP A 53 -17.90 -3.30 3.08
C ASP A 53 -17.85 -4.27 4.28
N ARG A 54 -18.97 -4.39 4.99
CA ARG A 54 -19.12 -5.27 6.16
C ARG A 54 -19.04 -6.77 5.92
N PHE A 55 -18.97 -7.22 4.66
CA PHE A 55 -19.10 -8.64 4.33
C PHE A 55 -17.78 -9.27 3.91
N THR A 56 -16.87 -8.49 3.34
CA THR A 56 -15.61 -9.02 2.77
C THR A 56 -14.40 -8.23 3.31
N PRO A 57 -13.98 -8.43 4.57
CA PRO A 57 -12.85 -7.71 5.12
C PRO A 57 -11.58 -7.88 4.27
N PRO A 58 -10.69 -6.87 4.24
CA PRO A 58 -9.45 -6.95 3.47
C PRO A 58 -8.50 -8.01 4.05
N SER A 59 -7.70 -8.58 3.16
CA SER A 59 -6.61 -9.49 3.48
C SER A 59 -5.33 -8.97 2.82
N PRO A 60 -4.27 -8.62 3.56
CA PRO A 60 -4.09 -8.82 5.01
C PRO A 60 -5.03 -8.00 5.90
N LYS A 61 -5.20 -8.44 7.15
CA LYS A 61 -6.01 -7.73 8.15
C LYS A 61 -5.44 -6.32 8.40
N PRO A 62 -6.28 -5.29 8.53
CA PRO A 62 -5.83 -3.96 8.93
C PRO A 62 -5.21 -3.95 10.34
N ASP A 63 -4.23 -3.09 10.54
CA ASP A 63 -3.69 -2.79 11.88
C ASP A 63 -4.65 -1.91 12.68
N LEU A 64 -5.28 -0.94 12.01
CA LEU A 64 -6.33 -0.07 12.54
C LEU A 64 -7.58 -0.20 11.67
N GLU A 65 -8.75 -0.20 12.31
CA GLU A 65 -10.03 -0.31 11.61
C GLU A 65 -11.05 0.68 12.18
N TYR A 66 -11.71 1.43 11.29
CA TYR A 66 -12.67 2.46 11.63
C TYR A 66 -14.05 2.13 11.04
N ASP A 67 -15.03 1.91 11.91
CA ASP A 67 -16.42 1.66 11.52
C ASP A 67 -17.16 2.96 11.20
N CYS A 68 -17.14 3.36 9.93
CA CYS A 68 -17.82 4.56 9.46
C CYS A 68 -19.35 4.44 9.54
N ARG A 69 -19.92 3.27 9.90
CA ARG A 69 -21.37 3.12 10.10
C ARG A 69 -21.87 3.87 11.32
N MET A 70 -20.98 4.24 12.23
CA MET A 70 -21.29 5.08 13.41
C MET A 70 -21.68 6.51 13.03
N THR A 71 -21.33 6.96 11.82
CA THR A 71 -21.71 8.27 11.28
C THR A 71 -23.08 8.19 10.58
N GLN A 72 -23.79 9.32 10.52
CA GLN A 72 -25.10 9.36 9.84
C GLN A 72 -24.99 8.90 8.38
N ASN A 73 -25.94 8.08 7.95
CA ASN A 73 -25.96 7.55 6.59
C ASN A 73 -26.39 8.65 5.60
N PRO A 74 -25.71 8.84 4.46
CA PRO A 74 -26.16 9.78 3.43
C PRO A 74 -27.57 9.45 2.95
N SER A 75 -28.27 10.48 2.46
CA SER A 75 -29.64 10.35 1.99
C SER A 75 -29.78 9.25 0.93
N ARG A 76 -30.98 8.65 0.81
CA ARG A 76 -31.22 7.63 -0.22
C ARG A 76 -30.95 8.17 -1.63
N GLN A 77 -31.25 9.44 -1.88
CA GLN A 77 -31.03 10.07 -3.17
C GLN A 77 -29.52 10.18 -3.46
N THR A 78 -28.75 10.73 -2.53
CA THR A 78 -27.29 10.84 -2.65
C THR A 78 -26.65 9.48 -2.88
N ARG A 79 -27.10 8.44 -2.16
CA ARG A 79 -26.56 7.08 -2.30
C ARG A 79 -26.85 6.40 -3.65
N LYS A 80 -27.84 6.88 -4.41
CA LYS A 80 -28.15 6.35 -5.75
C LYS A 80 -27.29 6.98 -6.85
N THR A 81 -26.86 8.21 -6.66
CA THR A 81 -26.22 9.02 -7.71
C THR A 81 -24.74 9.25 -7.47
N CYS A 82 -24.27 9.09 -6.24
CA CYS A 82 -22.91 9.41 -5.83
C CYS A 82 -22.25 8.24 -5.08
N THR A 83 -20.93 8.24 -5.10
CA THR A 83 -20.03 7.43 -4.26
C THR A 83 -19.25 8.35 -3.32
N GLY A 84 -18.46 7.78 -2.41
CA GLY A 84 -17.58 8.57 -1.55
C GLY A 84 -16.45 9.30 -2.27
N LEU A 85 -16.26 9.08 -3.58
CA LEU A 85 -15.32 9.85 -4.40
C LEU A 85 -15.86 11.25 -4.75
N ASP A 86 -17.18 11.44 -4.71
CA ASP A 86 -17.80 12.72 -5.06
C ASP A 86 -17.54 13.77 -3.97
N SER A 87 -16.94 14.90 -4.35
CA SER A 87 -16.60 15.99 -3.42
C SER A 87 -17.82 16.50 -2.65
N THR A 88 -18.97 16.65 -3.31
CA THR A 88 -20.22 17.07 -2.65
C THR A 88 -20.63 16.14 -1.52
N LEU A 89 -20.46 14.82 -1.68
CA LEU A 89 -20.75 13.86 -0.61
C LEU A 89 -19.69 13.93 0.50
N GLN A 90 -18.42 14.11 0.14
CA GLN A 90 -17.36 14.29 1.13
C GLN A 90 -17.60 15.54 1.99
N ASP A 91 -17.94 16.68 1.37
CA ASP A 91 -18.23 17.93 2.07
C ASP A 91 -19.47 17.80 2.97
N GLU A 92 -20.55 17.16 2.48
CA GLU A 92 -21.74 16.84 3.27
C GLU A 92 -21.39 16.02 4.52
N LEU A 93 -20.52 15.02 4.38
CA LEU A 93 -20.09 14.16 5.48
C LEU A 93 -19.19 14.92 6.46
N MET A 94 -18.25 15.73 5.97
CA MET A 94 -17.34 16.53 6.81
C MET A 94 -18.06 17.56 7.68
N CYS A 95 -19.22 18.08 7.24
CA CYS A 95 -20.07 18.95 8.05
C CYS A 95 -20.75 18.25 9.25
N ARG A 96 -20.54 16.94 9.44
CA ARG A 96 -21.11 16.17 10.55
C ARG A 96 -20.06 15.93 11.61
N ASP A 97 -20.32 16.40 12.83
CA ASP A 97 -19.45 16.21 14.00
C ASP A 97 -19.01 14.75 14.16
N SER A 98 -19.97 13.81 14.04
CA SER A 98 -19.66 12.37 14.15
C SER A 98 -18.61 11.86 13.14
N PHE A 99 -18.53 12.48 11.96
CA PHE A 99 -17.59 12.10 10.90
C PHE A 99 -16.26 12.80 11.06
N SER A 100 -16.26 14.11 11.36
CA SER A 100 -15.03 14.85 11.66
C SER A 100 -14.34 14.32 12.91
N ASP A 101 -15.09 13.99 13.96
CA ASP A 101 -14.54 13.51 15.23
C ASP A 101 -13.81 12.16 15.07
N ILE A 102 -14.40 11.22 14.32
CA ILE A 102 -13.74 9.93 14.06
C ILE A 102 -12.56 10.10 13.10
N LEU A 103 -12.59 11.08 12.18
CA LEU A 103 -11.46 11.38 11.30
C LEU A 103 -10.28 11.93 12.10
N THR A 104 -10.50 12.92 12.96
CA THR A 104 -9.46 13.49 13.83
C THR A 104 -8.83 12.42 14.72
N ARG A 105 -9.65 11.57 15.35
CA ARG A 105 -9.13 10.44 16.16
C ARG A 105 -8.32 9.48 15.32
N ALA A 106 -8.78 9.17 14.11
CA ALA A 106 -8.07 8.27 13.22
C ALA A 106 -6.70 8.82 12.83
N GLU A 107 -6.60 10.13 12.56
CA GLU A 107 -5.32 10.78 12.27
C GLU A 107 -4.32 10.62 13.42
N ASP A 108 -4.73 10.89 14.65
CA ASP A 108 -3.85 10.78 15.82
C ASP A 108 -3.38 9.34 16.05
N ASP A 109 -4.28 8.37 15.94
CA ASP A 109 -3.96 6.95 16.13
C ASP A 109 -3.07 6.42 15.01
N ILE A 110 -3.28 6.85 13.76
CA ILE A 110 -2.43 6.47 12.62
C ILE A 110 -1.02 7.04 12.80
N ARG A 111 -0.88 8.33 13.16
CA ARG A 111 0.44 8.94 13.41
C ARG A 111 1.21 8.17 14.49
N ARG A 112 0.55 7.84 15.61
CA ARG A 112 1.17 7.05 16.69
C ARG A 112 1.62 5.68 16.20
N LEU A 113 0.80 4.99 15.40
CA LEU A 113 1.15 3.67 14.90
C LEU A 113 2.27 3.71 13.85
N MET A 114 2.29 4.73 12.99
CA MET A 114 3.36 4.96 12.02
C MET A 114 4.71 5.07 12.71
N GLU A 115 4.83 5.90 13.75
CA GLU A 115 6.06 6.05 14.54
C GLU A 115 6.54 4.72 15.12
N VAL A 116 5.64 3.97 15.77
CA VAL A 116 5.96 2.68 16.38
C VAL A 116 6.44 1.66 15.34
N LYS A 117 5.77 1.61 14.17
CA LYS A 117 6.14 0.67 13.11
C LYS A 117 7.45 1.04 12.42
N ASP A 118 7.71 2.32 12.22
CA ASP A 118 8.94 2.79 11.58
C ASP A 118 10.17 2.48 12.42
N VAL A 119 10.13 2.81 13.71
CA VAL A 119 11.21 2.48 14.66
C VAL A 119 11.47 0.98 14.70
N ARG A 120 10.42 0.17 14.67
CA ARG A 120 10.55 -1.29 14.67
C ARG A 120 11.18 -1.81 13.37
N ALA A 121 10.63 -1.41 12.23
CA ALA A 121 11.10 -1.86 10.92
C ALA A 121 12.56 -1.45 10.68
N SER A 122 12.94 -0.24 11.08
CA SER A 122 14.33 0.25 11.02
C SER A 122 15.31 -0.65 11.79
N ARG A 123 14.93 -1.14 12.98
CA ARG A 123 15.75 -2.08 13.78
C ARG A 123 15.85 -3.46 13.15
N GLU A 124 14.79 -3.90 12.48
CA GLU A 124 14.69 -5.21 11.84
C GLU A 124 15.26 -5.20 10.40
N GLY A 125 15.62 -4.03 9.86
CA GLY A 125 16.07 -3.87 8.47
C GLY A 125 14.96 -4.06 7.45
N GLU A 126 13.71 -3.89 7.86
CA GLU A 126 12.50 -4.08 7.07
C GLU A 126 11.87 -2.72 6.69
N THR A 127 10.88 -2.76 5.81
CA THR A 127 10.06 -1.59 5.46
C THR A 127 8.78 -1.60 6.29
N ALA A 128 8.49 -0.49 6.99
CA ALA A 128 7.26 -0.36 7.75
C ALA A 128 6.04 -0.31 6.83
N ILE A 129 4.99 -1.06 7.19
CA ILE A 129 3.69 -1.01 6.52
C ILE A 129 2.60 -0.84 7.57
N VAL A 130 1.86 0.27 7.51
CA VAL A 130 0.66 0.52 8.32
C VAL A 130 -0.57 0.32 7.45
N ARG A 131 -1.48 -0.55 7.87
CA ARG A 131 -2.72 -0.86 7.17
C ARG A 131 -3.92 -0.32 7.94
N VAL A 132 -4.68 0.54 7.29
CA VAL A 132 -5.88 1.17 7.82
C VAL A 132 -7.10 0.67 7.04
N GLY A 133 -8.08 0.15 7.76
CA GLY A 133 -9.36 -0.29 7.22
C GLY A 133 -10.46 0.72 7.48
N CYS A 134 -11.16 1.15 6.43
CA CYS A 134 -12.34 2.01 6.53
C CYS A 134 -13.59 1.20 6.19
N LEU A 135 -14.41 0.89 7.18
CA LEU A 135 -15.56 -0.01 7.05
C LEU A 135 -16.86 0.77 6.88
N CYS A 136 -17.70 0.42 5.90
CA CYS A 136 -19.10 0.83 5.91
C CYS A 136 -20.08 -0.29 5.48
N GLY A 137 -21.36 0.06 5.32
CA GLY A 137 -22.41 -0.91 4.98
C GLY A 137 -22.19 -1.61 3.64
N SER A 138 -22.04 -0.85 2.55
CA SER A 138 -21.88 -1.37 1.18
C SER A 138 -20.49 -1.16 0.60
N GLY A 139 -19.63 -0.40 1.27
CA GLY A 139 -18.28 -0.08 0.80
C GLY A 139 -18.23 1.03 -0.26
N HIS A 140 -19.30 1.79 -0.50
CA HIS A 140 -19.35 2.76 -1.63
C HIS A 140 -19.37 4.23 -1.21
N HIS A 141 -19.80 4.55 0.02
CA HIS A 141 -20.12 5.93 0.41
C HIS A 141 -19.23 6.41 1.55
N ARG A 142 -19.63 6.15 2.80
CA ARG A 142 -18.97 6.67 4.01
C ARG A 142 -17.52 6.18 4.13
N SER A 143 -17.27 4.89 3.90
CA SER A 143 -15.90 4.34 3.98
C SER A 143 -14.97 4.91 2.92
N VAL A 144 -15.48 5.11 1.69
CA VAL A 144 -14.71 5.68 0.58
C VAL A 144 -14.39 7.14 0.88
N ALA A 145 -15.39 7.93 1.27
CA ALA A 145 -15.19 9.33 1.65
C ALA A 145 -14.19 9.46 2.80
N PHE A 146 -14.29 8.60 3.81
CA PHE A 146 -13.36 8.59 4.95
C PHE A 146 -11.92 8.27 4.53
N ALA A 147 -11.74 7.25 3.68
CA ALA A 147 -10.44 6.89 3.14
C ALA A 147 -9.83 8.02 2.29
N GLU A 148 -10.65 8.69 1.47
CA GLU A 148 -10.22 9.84 0.66
C GLU A 148 -9.78 11.02 1.52
N GLN A 149 -10.48 11.31 2.62
CA GLN A 149 -10.07 12.38 3.54
C GLN A 149 -8.75 12.05 4.23
N LEU A 150 -8.56 10.81 4.70
CA LEU A 150 -7.27 10.37 5.24
C LEU A 150 -6.15 10.42 4.19
N GLY A 151 -6.46 10.13 2.92
CA GLY A 151 -5.50 10.23 1.81
C GLY A 151 -5.02 11.64 1.51
N LYS A 152 -5.77 12.67 1.92
CA LYS A 152 -5.41 14.09 1.76
C LYS A 152 -4.59 14.65 2.93
N VAL A 153 -4.48 13.91 4.04
CA VAL A 153 -3.72 14.32 5.21
C VAL A 153 -2.22 14.31 4.87
N GLN A 154 -1.50 15.34 5.31
CA GLN A 154 -0.04 15.35 5.26
C GLN A 154 0.51 14.52 6.42
N TRP A 155 1.00 13.32 6.13
CA TRP A 155 1.43 12.34 7.14
C TRP A 155 2.89 12.47 7.57
N SER A 156 3.73 13.11 6.75
CA SER A 156 5.15 13.37 7.03
C SER A 156 5.57 14.69 6.40
N GLU A 157 6.53 15.39 6.99
CA GLU A 157 6.99 16.69 6.49
C GLU A 157 7.71 16.58 5.13
N ASN A 158 8.40 15.47 4.87
CA ASN A 158 9.27 15.28 3.70
C ASN A 158 8.80 14.17 2.73
N ASP A 159 7.51 13.83 2.73
CA ASP A 159 6.95 12.72 1.92
C ASP A 159 7.72 11.38 2.07
N GLU A 160 8.18 11.12 3.31
CA GLU A 160 8.91 9.90 3.68
C GLU A 160 8.01 8.67 3.56
N TRP A 161 6.72 8.84 3.84
CA TRP A 161 5.71 7.79 3.73
C TRP A 161 5.01 7.80 2.39
N GLU A 162 4.94 6.64 1.75
CA GLU A 162 4.09 6.43 0.60
C GLU A 162 2.65 6.15 1.05
N VAL A 163 1.72 7.05 0.69
CA VAL A 163 0.30 6.89 0.99
C VAL A 163 -0.41 6.21 -0.18
N ARG A 164 -1.10 5.10 0.10
CA ARG A 164 -1.89 4.35 -0.89
C ARG A 164 -3.34 4.27 -0.44
N VAL A 165 -4.25 4.81 -1.25
CA VAL A 165 -5.69 4.70 -1.02
C VAL A 165 -6.29 3.68 -1.98
N VAL A 166 -7.04 2.73 -1.44
CA VAL A 166 -7.65 1.63 -2.18
C VAL A 166 -9.14 1.52 -1.84
N HIS A 167 -9.98 1.40 -2.87
CA HIS A 167 -11.42 1.18 -2.71
C HIS A 167 -11.79 -0.21 -3.21
N ARG A 168 -11.78 -1.18 -2.29
CA ARG A 168 -12.04 -2.60 -2.61
C ARG A 168 -13.32 -2.78 -3.42
N ASP A 169 -14.36 -2.10 -2.98
CA ASP A 169 -15.71 -2.27 -3.48
C ASP A 169 -16.00 -1.52 -4.77
N LEU A 170 -15.23 -0.49 -5.11
CA LEU A 170 -15.38 0.28 -6.35
C LEU A 170 -14.58 -0.32 -7.53
N THR A 171 -13.95 -1.48 -7.33
CA THR A 171 -13.27 -2.19 -8.40
C THR A 171 -14.28 -2.80 -9.37
N LYS A 172 -14.00 -2.76 -10.69
CA LYS A 172 -14.94 -3.21 -11.73
C LYS A 172 -15.52 -4.61 -11.47
N GLY A 173 -14.68 -5.57 -11.09
CA GLY A 173 -15.12 -6.94 -10.81
C GLY A 173 -16.04 -7.07 -9.57
N VAL A 174 -15.83 -6.24 -8.54
CA VAL A 174 -16.67 -6.26 -7.34
C VAL A 174 -18.01 -5.55 -7.59
N GLU A 175 -17.98 -4.42 -8.29
CA GLU A 175 -19.18 -3.69 -8.73
C GLU A 175 -20.11 -4.58 -9.59
N GLU A 176 -19.54 -5.25 -10.60
CA GLU A 176 -20.27 -6.17 -11.48
C GLU A 176 -20.90 -7.33 -10.70
N MET A 177 -20.13 -7.94 -9.77
CA MET A 177 -20.63 -9.03 -8.92
C MET A 177 -21.79 -8.56 -8.02
N LYS A 178 -21.69 -7.37 -7.43
CA LYS A 178 -22.73 -6.79 -6.57
C LYS A 178 -24.00 -6.47 -7.36
N ARG A 179 -23.85 -5.90 -8.55
CA ARG A 179 -24.96 -5.63 -9.46
C ARG A 179 -25.70 -6.92 -9.84
N ALA A 180 -24.97 -7.95 -10.26
CA ALA A 180 -25.56 -9.25 -10.60
C ALA A 180 -26.31 -9.88 -9.42
N ARG A 181 -25.79 -9.74 -8.19
CA ARG A 181 -26.46 -10.22 -6.97
C ARG A 181 -27.75 -9.45 -6.67
N SER A 182 -27.76 -8.13 -6.88
CA SER A 182 -28.95 -7.29 -6.71
C SER A 182 -30.05 -7.70 -7.70
N GLU A 183 -29.71 -7.81 -8.99
CA GLU A 183 -30.64 -8.20 -10.05
C GLU A 183 -31.22 -9.60 -9.83
N LYS A 184 -30.42 -10.55 -9.30
CA LYS A 184 -30.92 -11.89 -8.94
C LYS A 184 -31.87 -11.86 -7.75
N SER A 185 -31.61 -11.01 -6.77
CA SER A 185 -32.46 -10.86 -5.58
C SER A 185 -33.81 -10.25 -5.94
N GLU A 186 -33.84 -9.28 -6.87
CA GLU A 186 -35.07 -8.69 -7.39
C GLU A 186 -35.91 -9.73 -8.16
N LYS A 187 -35.28 -10.56 -9.00
CA LYS A 187 -35.96 -11.61 -9.76
C LYS A 187 -36.52 -12.76 -8.92
N THR A 188 -36.02 -12.94 -7.69
CA THR A 188 -36.46 -14.01 -6.78
C THR A 188 -37.41 -13.53 -5.68
N GLY A 189 -37.59 -12.21 -5.53
CA GLY A 189 -38.41 -11.59 -4.49
C GLY A 189 -39.90 -11.40 -4.83
N ASP A 190 -40.33 -11.65 -6.07
CA ASP A 190 -41.70 -11.37 -6.55
C ASP A 190 -42.71 -12.52 -6.32
N GLY A 191 -42.42 -13.41 -5.36
CA GLY A 191 -43.17 -14.65 -5.13
C GLY A 191 -43.91 -14.75 -3.78
N ASN A 192 -44.03 -13.67 -3.00
CA ASN A 192 -44.73 -13.70 -1.72
C ASN A 192 -45.68 -12.51 -1.54
N GLU A 193 -46.63 -12.36 -2.47
CA GLU A 193 -47.96 -11.83 -2.14
C GLU A 193 -48.87 -13.04 -1.88
N GLY A 194 -49.12 -13.34 -0.60
CA GLY A 194 -49.91 -14.50 -0.21
C GLY A 194 -50.34 -14.44 1.25
N VAL A 195 -51.63 -14.14 1.43
CA VAL A 195 -52.49 -14.17 2.63
C VAL A 195 -52.56 -12.88 3.46
#